data_AF-A0AAE9VMJ6-F1
#
_entry.id   AF-A0AAE9VMJ6-F1
#
_cell.length_a   1.000
_cell.length_b   1.000
_cell.length_c   1.000
_cell.angle_alpha   90.00
_cell.angle_beta   90.00
_cell.angle_gamma   90.00
#
_symmetry.space_group_name_H-M   'P 1'
#
loop_
_entity.id
_entity.type
_entity.pdbx_description
1 polymer ?
#
loop_
_entity_poly.entity_id
_entity_poly.type
_entity_poly.pdbx_seq_one_letter_code
_entity_poly.pdbx_strand_id
1 'polypeptide(L)'
;MAGIPGIGSGLDIKNIVKAMVDAEVAPKASQLGRLEKTTEAKFSALGQLQSALGNFQTAMKDLNKMALFDNRTATSSNTALLSATAEKTALSGKYSVAVERLASSSKVTTAALDKDFKATEAGSLTVKLGGDDESPVSVNIAEGASLIEIRDALNEQLKDKGVTANIINNPSTGQSQLVLSGKETGSGKDIIVTGAGGNLDALNVNGSVMAQAAVAATDDSLFVPATAGALELAANAVFTIDGLKLESASNTVENVIPDVSFTLKGKTEENKPLTVTVGQDTKGVKDQLKKFVDSYNEFMEVSNKLTAVTKVGDDKAPVVGGLVGDSTVRNLVNSMRNELSNVSGNGDIRVLADLGITTQKDGTLKIDDKKLDAALETNFDSVGQFFAGDNGLMSRMDNRIGGYTGKDGIIGSRQQSLDATRSDITKQKEKLTARAGQIEARLLKQFNAMDALVGQLNTTSQQLLQSLGSLPGMNSRN
;
A
#
# COMPACT_ATOMS: atom_id res chain seq x y z
N MET A 1 -25.18 46.34 -23.82
CA MET A 1 -25.74 47.23 -24.85
C MET A 1 -25.55 46.57 -26.19
N ALA A 2 -26.65 46.15 -26.83
CA ALA A 2 -26.62 45.53 -28.15
C ALA A 2 -26.15 46.56 -29.19
N GLY A 3 -25.11 46.20 -29.94
CA GLY A 3 -24.57 47.02 -31.02
C GLY A 3 -25.61 47.16 -32.12
N ILE A 4 -25.97 48.39 -32.43
CA ILE A 4 -26.89 48.75 -33.50
C ILE A 4 -26.19 48.43 -34.83
N PRO A 5 -26.76 47.60 -35.72
CA PRO A 5 -26.22 47.36 -37.07
C PRO A 5 -26.13 48.69 -37.83
N GLY A 6 -25.03 48.92 -38.55
CA GLY A 6 -24.71 50.19 -39.22
C GLY A 6 -25.91 50.80 -39.94
N ILE A 7 -26.43 51.90 -39.38
CA ILE A 7 -27.63 52.58 -39.86
C ILE A 7 -27.29 53.45 -41.08
N GLY A 8 -26.03 53.86 -41.27
CA GLY A 8 -25.63 54.78 -42.34
C GLY A 8 -24.99 54.14 -43.58
N SER A 9 -24.21 53.07 -43.43
CA SER A 9 -23.35 52.50 -44.50
C SER A 9 -23.65 51.06 -44.90
N GLY A 10 -24.39 50.28 -44.08
CA GLY A 10 -24.64 48.86 -44.31
C GLY A 10 -23.43 47.93 -44.03
N LEU A 11 -22.35 48.44 -43.45
CA LEU A 11 -21.15 47.65 -43.10
C LEU A 11 -21.30 46.88 -41.79
N ASP A 12 -20.76 45.66 -41.74
CA ASP A 12 -20.63 44.89 -40.50
C ASP A 12 -19.44 45.36 -39.67
N ILE A 13 -19.64 46.51 -39.04
CA ILE A 13 -18.65 47.19 -38.19
C ILE A 13 -18.13 46.26 -37.09
N LYS A 14 -18.99 45.40 -36.53
CA LYS A 14 -18.60 44.50 -35.45
C LYS A 14 -17.57 43.47 -35.90
N ASN A 15 -17.80 42.84 -37.05
CA ASN A 15 -16.87 41.85 -37.59
C ASN A 15 -15.57 42.49 -38.10
N ILE A 16 -15.65 43.69 -38.70
CA ILE A 16 -14.46 44.44 -39.14
C ILE A 16 -13.59 44.81 -37.93
N VAL A 17 -14.18 45.41 -36.90
CA VAL A 17 -13.44 45.80 -35.70
C VAL A 17 -12.84 44.57 -35.02
N LYS A 18 -13.59 43.47 -34.90
CA LYS A 18 -13.07 42.22 -34.34
C LYS A 18 -11.85 41.71 -35.13
N ALA A 19 -11.93 41.67 -36.46
CA ALA A 19 -10.80 41.23 -37.29
C ALA A 19 -9.56 42.12 -37.13
N MET A 20 -9.74 43.45 -37.00
CA MET A 20 -8.63 44.37 -36.76
C MET A 20 -8.01 44.18 -35.38
N VAL A 21 -8.82 44.01 -34.34
CA VAL A 21 -8.34 43.75 -32.98
C VAL A 21 -7.60 42.42 -32.93
N ASP A 22 -8.16 41.36 -33.51
CA ASP A 22 -7.54 40.04 -33.56
C ASP A 22 -6.18 40.08 -34.28
N ALA A 23 -6.09 40.79 -35.42
CA ALA A 23 -4.84 40.97 -36.17
C ALA A 23 -3.78 41.74 -35.37
N GLU A 24 -4.18 42.79 -34.65
CA GLU A 24 -3.29 43.61 -33.83
C GLU A 24 -2.70 42.83 -32.65
N VAL A 25 -3.49 41.96 -31.99
CA VAL A 25 -3.04 41.21 -30.81
C VAL A 25 -2.41 39.85 -31.13
N ALA A 26 -2.67 39.30 -32.32
CA ALA A 26 -2.22 37.96 -32.74
C ALA A 26 -0.71 37.69 -32.54
N PRO A 27 0.22 38.60 -32.89
CA PRO A 27 1.65 38.35 -32.73
C PRO A 27 2.05 38.16 -31.26
N LYS A 28 1.55 39.02 -30.37
CA LYS A 28 1.86 38.97 -28.93
C LYS A 28 1.17 37.77 -28.27
N ALA A 29 -0.08 37.49 -28.63
CA ALA A 29 -0.81 36.32 -28.16
C ALA A 29 -0.07 35.03 -28.54
N SER A 30 0.40 34.93 -29.79
CA SER A 30 1.18 33.79 -30.27
C SER A 30 2.52 33.64 -29.54
N GLN A 31 3.22 34.75 -29.27
CA GLN A 31 4.45 34.73 -28.48
C GLN A 31 4.21 34.21 -27.06
N LEU A 32 3.19 34.74 -26.36
CA LEU A 32 2.84 34.32 -25.00
C LEU A 32 2.38 32.86 -24.96
N GLY A 33 1.60 32.41 -25.95
CA GLY A 33 1.15 31.02 -26.05
C GLY A 33 2.30 30.04 -26.28
N ARG A 34 3.31 30.39 -27.08
CA ARG A 34 4.53 29.57 -27.24
C ARG A 34 5.34 29.51 -25.95
N LEU A 35 5.49 30.64 -25.28
CA LEU A 35 6.24 30.73 -24.02
C LEU A 35 5.55 29.94 -22.91
N GLU A 36 4.23 30.04 -22.79
CA GLU A 36 3.41 29.27 -21.84
C GLU A 36 3.59 27.77 -22.05
N LYS A 37 3.35 27.27 -23.28
CA LYS A 37 3.50 25.85 -23.60
C LYS A 37 4.90 25.32 -23.28
N THR A 38 5.93 26.09 -23.62
CA THR A 38 7.33 25.71 -23.33
C THR A 38 7.61 25.68 -21.84
N THR A 39 7.11 26.67 -21.09
CA THR A 39 7.31 26.77 -19.64
C THR A 39 6.58 25.66 -18.90
N GLU A 40 5.34 25.37 -19.30
CA GLU A 40 4.52 24.29 -18.71
C GLU A 40 5.10 22.90 -19.00
N ALA A 41 5.59 22.66 -20.22
CA ALA A 41 6.26 21.41 -20.56
C ALA A 41 7.53 21.19 -19.71
N LYS A 42 8.36 22.23 -19.55
CA LYS A 42 9.55 22.18 -18.68
C LYS A 42 9.19 21.98 -17.21
N PHE A 43 8.18 22.70 -16.72
CA PHE A 43 7.73 22.59 -15.33
C PHE A 43 7.25 21.17 -15.03
N SER A 44 6.42 20.61 -15.90
CA SER A 44 5.90 19.24 -15.78
C SER A 44 7.01 18.20 -15.86
N ALA A 45 7.95 18.37 -16.79
CA ALA A 45 9.09 17.47 -16.93
C ALA A 45 10.00 17.47 -15.68
N LEU A 46 10.30 18.65 -15.12
CA LEU A 46 11.05 18.73 -13.85
C LEU A 46 10.28 18.10 -12.69
N GLY A 47 8.94 18.24 -12.66
CA GLY A 47 8.08 17.54 -11.70
C GLY A 47 8.22 16.03 -11.76
N GLN A 48 8.13 15.45 -12.97
CA GLN A 48 8.30 14.01 -13.17
C GLN A 48 9.70 13.53 -12.74
N LEU A 49 10.74 14.29 -13.09
CA LEU A 49 12.12 13.97 -12.70
C LEU A 49 12.30 14.03 -11.18
N GLN A 50 11.73 15.05 -10.52
CA GLN A 50 11.79 15.19 -9.07
C GLN A 50 11.09 14.04 -8.35
N SER A 51 9.91 13.62 -8.84
CA SER A 51 9.20 12.47 -8.27
C SER A 51 10.01 11.19 -8.38
N ALA A 52 10.55 10.89 -9.57
CA ALA A 52 11.38 9.70 -9.78
C ALA A 52 12.65 9.71 -8.89
N LEU A 53 13.31 10.87 -8.76
CA LEU A 53 14.45 11.03 -7.85
C LEU A 53 14.07 10.88 -6.37
N GLY A 54 12.89 11.36 -5.97
CA GLY A 54 12.38 11.18 -4.61
C GLY A 54 12.12 9.71 -4.27
N ASN A 55 11.54 8.95 -5.20
CA ASN A 55 11.34 7.51 -5.06
C ASN A 55 12.69 6.79 -4.93
N PHE A 56 13.63 7.11 -5.82
CA PHE A 56 14.97 6.54 -5.79
C PHE A 56 15.72 6.89 -4.49
N GLN A 57 15.62 8.12 -4.02
CA GLN A 57 16.20 8.55 -2.74
C GLN A 57 15.63 7.77 -1.56
N THR A 58 14.34 7.45 -1.58
CA THR A 58 13.69 6.63 -0.55
C THR A 58 14.24 5.20 -0.56
N ALA A 59 14.33 4.58 -1.75
CA ALA A 59 14.89 3.23 -1.88
C ALA A 59 16.36 3.15 -1.40
N MET A 60 17.17 4.17 -1.71
CA MET A 60 18.54 4.28 -1.19
C MET A 60 18.59 4.39 0.33
N LYS A 61 17.75 5.24 0.94
CA LYS A 61 17.69 5.40 2.40
C LYS A 61 17.30 4.11 3.11
N ASP A 62 16.38 3.34 2.54
CA ASP A 62 15.99 2.06 3.09
C ASP A 62 17.09 1.00 2.99
N LEU A 63 17.87 1.01 1.90
CA LEU A 63 19.02 0.14 1.72
C LEU A 63 20.26 0.60 2.53
N ASN A 64 20.34 1.88 2.92
CA ASN A 64 21.44 2.44 3.73
C ASN A 64 21.33 2.13 5.23
N LYS A 65 20.49 1.17 5.63
CA LYS A 65 20.31 0.79 7.04
C LYS A 65 21.18 -0.42 7.33
N MET A 66 22.25 -0.25 8.10
CA MET A 66 23.11 -1.38 8.48
C MET A 66 22.31 -2.50 9.19
N ALA A 67 21.31 -2.13 9.99
CA ALA A 67 20.41 -3.08 10.65
C ALA A 67 19.67 -4.03 9.68
N LEU A 68 19.51 -3.70 8.40
CA LEU A 68 18.97 -4.62 7.39
C LEU A 68 19.89 -5.83 7.18
N PHE A 69 21.20 -5.60 7.23
CA PHE A 69 22.25 -6.61 7.06
C PHE A 69 22.63 -7.30 8.37
N ASP A 70 21.99 -6.95 9.49
CA ASP A 70 22.13 -7.67 10.76
C ASP A 70 20.92 -8.60 11.03
N ASN A 71 19.87 -8.50 10.22
CA ASN A 71 18.65 -9.28 10.40
C ASN A 71 18.90 -10.78 10.13
N ARG A 72 18.25 -11.61 10.93
CA ARG A 72 18.26 -13.06 10.82
C ARG A 72 16.88 -13.57 10.41
N THR A 73 16.87 -14.72 9.75
CA THR A 73 15.63 -15.46 9.45
C THR A 73 15.74 -16.88 9.96
N ALA A 74 14.59 -17.46 10.31
CA ALA A 74 14.46 -18.89 10.56
C ALA A 74 13.44 -19.44 9.56
N THR A 75 13.89 -20.30 8.65
CA THR A 75 13.05 -20.86 7.59
C THR A 75 12.85 -22.35 7.80
N SER A 76 11.59 -22.77 7.90
CA SER A 76 11.20 -24.18 7.95
C SER A 76 11.08 -24.78 6.54
N SER A 77 11.47 -26.04 6.39
CA SER A 77 11.25 -26.81 5.16
C SER A 77 9.77 -27.03 4.84
N ASN A 78 8.86 -26.84 5.81
CA ASN A 78 7.41 -26.85 5.59
C ASN A 78 6.70 -25.86 6.53
N THR A 79 6.36 -24.67 6.00
CA THR A 79 5.73 -23.58 6.74
C THR A 79 4.25 -23.81 7.09
N ALA A 80 3.62 -24.82 6.48
CA ALA A 80 2.25 -25.23 6.81
C ALA A 80 2.19 -26.02 8.13
N LEU A 81 3.25 -26.76 8.47
CA LEU A 81 3.33 -27.55 9.69
C LEU A 81 4.09 -26.83 10.82
N LEU A 82 5.10 -26.04 10.48
CA LEU A 82 5.89 -25.29 11.45
C LEU A 82 6.42 -24.01 10.82
N SER A 83 6.19 -22.86 11.45
CA SER A 83 6.91 -21.62 11.15
C SER A 83 7.89 -21.29 12.26
N ALA A 84 8.96 -20.58 11.90
CA ALA A 84 9.97 -20.15 12.85
C ALA A 84 10.27 -18.65 12.63
N THR A 85 10.70 -17.99 13.68
CA THR A 85 11.17 -16.60 13.68
C THR A 85 12.49 -16.54 14.42
N ALA A 86 13.39 -15.65 13.98
CA ALA A 86 14.68 -15.42 14.61
C ALA A 86 14.86 -13.94 14.90
N GLU A 87 15.48 -13.62 16.04
CA GLU A 87 15.96 -12.27 16.33
C GLU A 87 17.39 -12.06 15.81
N LYS A 88 17.87 -10.82 15.85
CA LYS A 88 19.12 -10.39 15.20
C LYS A 88 20.37 -11.11 15.72
N THR A 89 20.34 -11.54 16.98
CA THR A 89 21.44 -12.23 17.67
C THR A 89 21.40 -13.75 17.50
N ALA A 90 20.36 -14.28 16.85
CA ALA A 90 20.23 -15.71 16.62
C ALA A 90 21.43 -16.25 15.83
N LEU A 91 22.03 -17.32 16.36
CA LEU A 91 23.15 -17.99 15.72
C LEU A 91 22.67 -18.78 14.50
N SER A 92 23.47 -18.73 13.43
CA SER A 92 23.16 -19.48 12.21
C SER A 92 23.36 -20.97 12.44
N GLY A 93 22.41 -21.78 11.95
CA GLY A 93 22.39 -23.21 12.20
C GLY A 93 21.25 -23.91 11.47
N LYS A 94 21.32 -25.23 11.39
CA LYS A 94 20.24 -26.08 10.89
C LYS A 94 19.81 -27.01 12.00
N TYR A 95 18.51 -27.06 12.24
CA TYR A 95 17.89 -27.82 13.31
C TYR A 95 16.88 -28.80 12.72
N SER A 96 16.92 -30.05 13.16
CA SER A 96 15.96 -31.09 12.80
C SER A 96 14.80 -31.05 13.80
N VAL A 97 13.59 -30.77 13.34
CA VAL A 97 12.42 -30.58 14.22
C VAL A 97 11.29 -31.54 13.83
N ALA A 98 10.85 -32.41 14.75
CA ALA A 98 9.67 -33.25 14.55
C ALA A 98 8.58 -32.89 15.56
N VAL A 99 7.34 -32.71 15.09
CA VAL A 99 6.18 -32.40 15.93
C VAL A 99 5.37 -33.68 16.12
N GLU A 100 5.37 -34.23 17.32
CA GLU A 100 4.64 -35.46 17.65
C GLU A 100 3.17 -35.17 17.92
N ARG A 101 2.89 -34.07 18.64
CA ARG A 101 1.55 -33.65 19.05
C ARG A 101 1.50 -32.15 19.27
N LEU A 102 0.39 -31.51 18.89
CA LEU A 102 0.13 -30.10 19.19
C LEU A 102 -0.42 -29.93 20.61
N ALA A 103 -0.26 -28.73 21.15
CA ALA A 103 -0.96 -28.33 22.35
C ALA A 103 -2.45 -28.19 22.02
N SER A 104 -3.30 -28.82 22.82
CA SER A 104 -4.76 -28.78 22.72
C SER A 104 -5.34 -28.09 23.94
N SER A 105 -6.49 -27.44 23.76
CA SER A 105 -7.28 -26.88 24.86
C SER A 105 -8.36 -27.87 25.28
N SER A 106 -8.95 -27.64 26.46
CA SER A 106 -10.02 -28.49 26.95
C SER A 106 -11.33 -28.17 26.23
N LYS A 107 -12.03 -29.21 25.79
CA LYS A 107 -13.41 -29.13 25.31
C LYS A 107 -14.23 -30.21 25.99
N VAL A 108 -15.30 -29.80 26.64
CA VAL A 108 -16.10 -30.69 27.49
C VAL A 108 -17.58 -30.57 27.19
N THR A 109 -18.34 -31.62 27.49
CA THR A 109 -19.79 -31.67 27.28
C THR A 109 -20.48 -32.21 28.53
N THR A 110 -21.69 -31.72 28.80
CA THR A 110 -22.61 -32.35 29.75
C THR A 110 -23.16 -33.66 29.21
N ALA A 111 -23.80 -34.44 30.09
CA ALA A 111 -24.69 -35.51 29.64
C ALA A 111 -25.85 -34.92 28.81
N ALA A 112 -26.55 -35.80 28.08
CA ALA A 112 -27.75 -35.40 27.33
C ALA A 112 -28.86 -34.96 28.30
N LEU A 113 -29.42 -33.77 28.05
CA LEU A 113 -30.47 -33.15 28.84
C LEU A 113 -31.73 -33.02 27.99
N ASP A 114 -32.88 -32.90 28.65
CA ASP A 114 -34.10 -32.51 27.96
C ASP A 114 -33.97 -31.10 27.38
N LYS A 115 -34.51 -30.88 26.18
CA LYS A 115 -34.45 -29.58 25.50
C LYS A 115 -35.10 -28.45 26.30
N ASP A 116 -36.12 -28.79 27.09
CA ASP A 116 -36.86 -27.84 27.93
C ASP A 116 -36.31 -27.79 29.37
N PHE A 117 -35.05 -28.23 29.59
CA PHE A 117 -34.39 -28.16 30.89
C PHE A 117 -34.48 -26.74 31.49
N LYS A 118 -34.90 -26.69 32.74
CA LYS A 118 -34.96 -25.50 33.59
C LYS A 118 -34.37 -25.82 34.95
N ALA A 119 -33.65 -24.86 35.52
CA ALA A 119 -33.20 -24.92 36.91
C ALA A 119 -34.42 -24.97 37.84
N THR A 120 -34.52 -26.00 38.69
CA THR A 120 -35.67 -26.16 39.61
C THR A 120 -35.59 -25.25 40.82
N GLU A 121 -34.40 -24.78 41.17
CA GLU A 121 -34.11 -23.90 42.29
C GLU A 121 -32.97 -22.95 41.90
N ALA A 122 -32.81 -21.85 42.65
CA ALA A 122 -31.62 -21.01 42.51
C ALA A 122 -30.38 -21.74 43.02
N GLY A 123 -29.26 -21.57 42.33
CA GLY A 123 -28.01 -22.29 42.64
C GLY A 123 -26.80 -21.68 41.94
N SER A 124 -25.74 -22.47 41.81
CA SER A 124 -24.52 -22.03 41.14
C SER A 124 -23.84 -23.14 40.34
N LEU A 125 -23.13 -22.75 39.27
CA LEU A 125 -22.19 -23.58 38.54
C LEU A 125 -20.77 -23.08 38.82
N THR A 126 -19.98 -23.89 39.51
CA THR A 126 -18.57 -23.62 39.73
C THR A 126 -17.76 -24.20 38.57
N VAL A 127 -16.99 -23.36 37.88
CA VAL A 127 -16.13 -23.76 36.76
C VAL A 127 -14.66 -23.59 37.15
N LYS A 128 -13.88 -24.66 36.96
CA LYS A 128 -12.44 -24.74 37.19
C LYS A 128 -11.70 -25.06 35.90
N LEU A 129 -10.49 -24.52 35.75
CA LEU A 129 -9.53 -24.86 34.69
C LEU A 129 -8.36 -25.67 35.27
N GLY A 130 -8.58 -26.97 35.42
CA GLY A 130 -7.69 -27.91 36.10
C GLY A 130 -8.20 -28.33 37.48
N GLY A 131 -7.75 -29.49 37.96
CA GLY A 131 -8.11 -30.00 39.30
C GLY A 131 -7.62 -29.10 40.44
N ASP A 132 -6.44 -28.51 40.26
CA ASP A 132 -5.76 -27.62 41.22
C ASP A 132 -5.99 -26.12 40.91
N ASP A 133 -7.07 -25.77 40.20
CA ASP A 133 -7.39 -24.37 39.95
C ASP A 133 -7.82 -23.67 41.26
N GLU A 134 -6.92 -22.85 41.78
CA GLU A 134 -7.10 -22.04 43.00
C GLU A 134 -8.00 -20.81 42.79
N SER A 135 -8.48 -20.57 41.56
CA SER A 135 -9.37 -19.44 41.25
C SER A 135 -10.60 -19.89 40.46
N PRO A 136 -11.45 -20.75 41.04
CA PRO A 136 -12.71 -21.17 40.42
C PRO A 136 -13.66 -19.99 40.22
N VAL A 137 -14.43 -20.02 39.14
CA VAL A 137 -15.49 -19.03 38.89
C VAL A 137 -16.83 -19.65 39.27
N SER A 138 -17.53 -19.04 40.21
CA SER A 138 -18.88 -19.44 40.59
C SER A 138 -19.91 -18.60 39.83
N VAL A 139 -20.67 -19.25 38.94
CA VAL A 139 -21.70 -18.64 38.12
C VAL A 139 -23.07 -18.87 38.76
N ASN A 140 -23.70 -17.79 39.21
CA ASN A 140 -25.03 -17.85 39.83
C ASN A 140 -26.11 -18.13 38.78
N ILE A 141 -26.98 -19.10 39.06
CA ILE A 141 -28.10 -19.50 38.21
C ILE A 141 -29.41 -19.26 38.98
N ALA A 142 -30.33 -18.51 38.36
CA ALA A 142 -31.64 -18.24 38.94
C ALA A 142 -32.58 -19.44 38.82
N GLU A 143 -33.58 -19.52 39.71
CA GLU A 143 -34.68 -20.47 39.58
C GLU A 143 -35.43 -20.27 38.25
N GLY A 144 -35.78 -21.35 37.58
CA GLY A 144 -36.49 -21.36 36.31
C GLY A 144 -35.64 -21.05 35.08
N ALA A 145 -34.34 -20.75 35.27
CA ALA A 145 -33.40 -20.45 34.18
C ALA A 145 -33.30 -21.63 33.19
N SER A 146 -33.49 -21.31 31.91
CA SER A 146 -33.34 -22.23 30.78
C SER A 146 -31.87 -22.49 30.44
N LEU A 147 -31.61 -23.53 29.64
CA LEU A 147 -30.25 -23.78 29.12
C LEU A 147 -29.65 -22.58 28.37
N ILE A 148 -30.48 -21.79 27.69
CA ILE A 148 -30.05 -20.57 26.99
C ILE A 148 -29.55 -19.53 27.99
N GLU A 149 -30.32 -19.27 29.05
CA GLU A 149 -29.96 -18.32 30.10
C GLU A 149 -28.72 -18.78 30.89
N ILE A 150 -28.59 -20.09 31.14
CA ILE A 150 -27.40 -20.70 31.74
C ILE A 150 -26.16 -20.51 30.85
N ARG A 151 -26.28 -20.78 29.54
CA ARG A 151 -25.22 -20.55 28.56
C ARG A 151 -24.78 -19.08 28.57
N ASP A 152 -25.73 -18.16 28.58
CA ASP A 152 -25.45 -16.72 28.54
C ASP A 152 -24.76 -16.26 29.83
N ALA A 153 -25.21 -16.72 31.00
CA ALA A 153 -24.56 -16.46 32.27
C ALA A 153 -23.12 -17.00 32.34
N LEU A 154 -22.89 -18.21 31.81
CA LEU A 154 -21.55 -18.80 31.70
C LEU A 154 -20.64 -17.98 30.78
N ASN A 155 -21.13 -17.59 29.59
CA ASN A 155 -20.35 -16.79 28.64
C ASN A 155 -20.02 -15.39 29.17
N GLU A 156 -20.92 -14.80 29.95
CA GLU A 156 -20.68 -13.50 30.59
C GLU A 156 -19.61 -13.60 31.68
N GLN A 157 -19.73 -14.56 32.59
CA GLN A 157 -18.85 -14.65 33.77
C GLN A 157 -17.52 -15.36 33.51
N LEU A 158 -17.41 -16.18 32.46
CA LEU A 158 -16.17 -16.90 32.11
C LEU A 158 -15.33 -16.22 31.03
N LYS A 159 -15.75 -15.03 30.56
CA LYS A 159 -15.07 -14.28 29.51
C LYS A 159 -13.58 -14.06 29.82
N ASP A 160 -13.27 -13.69 31.06
CA ASP A 160 -11.90 -13.39 31.49
C ASP A 160 -11.04 -14.66 31.67
N LYS A 161 -11.68 -15.82 31.83
CA LYS A 161 -11.03 -17.13 31.86
C LYS A 161 -10.89 -17.77 30.48
N GLY A 162 -11.40 -17.12 29.42
CA GLY A 162 -11.31 -17.63 28.05
C GLY A 162 -12.10 -18.91 27.82
N VAL A 163 -13.16 -19.16 28.59
CA VAL A 163 -14.07 -20.30 28.38
C VAL A 163 -15.34 -19.82 27.71
N THR A 164 -15.79 -20.56 26.71
CA THR A 164 -17.03 -20.29 25.98
C THR A 164 -17.97 -21.47 26.12
N ALA A 165 -19.26 -21.20 26.31
CA ALA A 165 -20.32 -22.18 26.43
C ALA A 165 -21.26 -22.11 25.22
N ASN A 166 -21.67 -23.26 24.70
CA ASN A 166 -22.65 -23.35 23.62
C ASN A 166 -23.57 -24.55 23.81
N ILE A 167 -24.72 -24.55 23.14
CA ILE A 167 -25.70 -25.63 23.22
C ILE A 167 -25.73 -26.37 21.89
N ILE A 168 -25.51 -27.68 21.93
CA ILE A 168 -25.68 -28.57 20.80
C ILE A 168 -26.98 -29.34 21.00
N ASN A 169 -27.88 -29.23 20.02
CA ASN A 169 -29.16 -29.96 20.02
C ASN A 169 -29.05 -31.15 19.08
N ASN A 170 -29.40 -32.35 19.56
CA ASN A 170 -29.51 -33.53 18.73
C ASN A 170 -30.92 -33.56 18.09
N PRO A 171 -31.04 -33.38 16.75
CA PRO A 171 -32.36 -33.32 16.09
C PRO A 171 -33.08 -34.68 16.09
N SER A 172 -32.37 -35.79 16.26
CA SER A 172 -32.93 -37.14 16.22
C SER A 172 -33.49 -37.59 17.56
N THR A 173 -32.84 -37.22 18.67
CA THR A 173 -33.32 -37.56 20.03
C THR A 173 -34.12 -36.43 20.68
N GLY A 174 -34.04 -35.21 20.15
CA GLY A 174 -34.65 -34.03 20.76
C GLY A 174 -33.94 -33.57 22.04
N GLN A 175 -32.78 -34.13 22.38
CA GLN A 175 -32.01 -33.77 23.57
C GLN A 175 -31.00 -32.65 23.29
N SER A 176 -30.58 -31.96 24.35
CA SER A 176 -29.62 -30.86 24.31
C SER A 176 -28.40 -31.16 25.19
N GLN A 177 -27.23 -30.66 24.77
CA GLN A 177 -26.00 -30.74 25.56
C GLN A 177 -25.34 -29.38 25.63
N LEU A 178 -24.85 -29.03 26.81
CA LEU A 178 -24.03 -27.85 26.99
C LEU A 178 -22.57 -28.23 26.76
N VAL A 179 -21.93 -27.55 25.81
CA VAL A 179 -20.53 -27.77 25.43
C VAL A 179 -19.73 -26.54 25.81
N LEU A 180 -18.68 -26.75 26.61
CA LEU A 180 -17.76 -25.71 27.03
C LEU A 180 -16.42 -25.93 26.32
N SER A 181 -15.84 -24.85 25.79
CA SER A 181 -14.53 -24.86 25.11
C SER A 181 -13.62 -23.81 25.75
N GLY A 182 -12.42 -24.24 26.15
CA GLY A 182 -11.37 -23.37 26.67
C GLY A 182 -10.48 -22.83 25.56
N LYS A 183 -9.96 -21.63 25.75
CA LYS A 183 -8.98 -21.00 24.86
C LYS A 183 -7.54 -21.43 25.17
N GLU A 184 -7.24 -21.63 26.46
CA GLU A 184 -5.89 -21.97 26.92
C GLU A 184 -5.57 -23.44 26.62
N THR A 185 -4.38 -23.67 26.08
CA THR A 185 -3.86 -25.01 25.78
C THR A 185 -2.90 -25.49 26.87
N GLY A 186 -2.59 -26.78 26.87
CA GLY A 186 -1.59 -27.35 27.78
C GLY A 186 -2.18 -28.23 28.87
N SER A 187 -1.34 -29.12 29.40
CA SER A 187 -1.74 -30.10 30.42
C SER A 187 -2.22 -29.40 31.70
N GLY A 188 -3.25 -29.96 32.33
CA GLY A 188 -3.80 -29.44 33.59
C GLY A 188 -4.70 -28.22 33.42
N LYS A 189 -5.16 -27.92 32.20
CA LYS A 189 -6.15 -26.87 31.90
C LYS A 189 -7.54 -27.43 31.57
N ASP A 190 -7.84 -28.63 32.06
CA ASP A 190 -9.10 -29.32 31.80
C ASP A 190 -10.28 -28.64 32.50
N ILE A 191 -11.38 -28.42 31.77
CA ILE A 191 -12.57 -27.75 32.32
C ILE A 191 -13.32 -28.71 33.24
N ILE A 192 -13.54 -28.31 34.48
CA ILE A 192 -14.37 -29.04 35.44
C ILE A 192 -15.53 -28.14 35.83
N VAL A 193 -16.76 -28.65 35.71
CA VAL A 193 -17.99 -27.96 36.07
C VAL A 193 -18.66 -28.71 37.22
N THR A 194 -19.02 -27.99 38.28
CA THR A 194 -19.75 -28.53 39.42
C THR A 194 -20.95 -27.66 39.72
N GLY A 195 -22.15 -28.20 39.58
CA GLY A 195 -23.41 -27.57 39.94
C GLY A 195 -23.82 -27.85 41.38
N ALA A 196 -24.39 -26.84 42.02
CA ALA A 196 -24.93 -26.90 43.37
C ALA A 196 -26.31 -26.21 43.43
N GLY A 197 -27.31 -26.88 44.02
CA GLY A 197 -28.70 -26.42 44.14
C GLY A 197 -29.62 -27.04 43.07
N GLY A 198 -30.86 -27.39 43.46
CA GLY A 198 -31.85 -28.00 42.58
C GLY A 198 -31.32 -29.19 41.76
N ASN A 199 -31.58 -29.15 40.45
CA ASN A 199 -31.16 -30.13 39.44
C ASN A 199 -29.90 -29.72 38.65
N LEU A 200 -29.06 -28.80 39.18
CA LEU A 200 -27.87 -28.31 38.48
C LEU A 200 -26.71 -29.33 38.45
N ASP A 201 -26.76 -30.37 39.27
CA ASP A 201 -25.83 -31.51 39.23
C ASP A 201 -25.89 -32.29 37.91
N ALA A 202 -27.01 -32.21 37.18
CA ALA A 202 -27.13 -32.71 35.81
C ALA A 202 -26.16 -32.03 34.81
N LEU A 203 -25.63 -30.86 35.16
CA LEU A 203 -24.64 -30.10 34.38
C LEU A 203 -23.20 -30.36 34.83
N ASN A 204 -22.97 -31.28 35.76
CA ASN A 204 -21.62 -31.63 36.21
C ASN A 204 -20.80 -32.19 35.05
N VAL A 205 -19.55 -31.74 34.95
CA VAL A 205 -18.61 -32.22 33.94
C VAL A 205 -17.24 -32.39 34.59
N ASN A 206 -16.66 -33.58 34.45
CA ASN A 206 -15.25 -33.79 34.76
C ASN A 206 -14.45 -33.84 33.46
N GLY A 207 -13.86 -32.72 33.06
CA GLY A 207 -13.02 -32.62 31.86
C GLY A 207 -11.69 -33.35 31.94
N SER A 208 -11.32 -33.96 33.07
CA SER A 208 -10.12 -34.80 33.16
C SER A 208 -10.34 -36.22 32.63
N VAL A 209 -11.58 -36.57 32.26
CA VAL A 209 -11.96 -37.90 31.77
C VAL A 209 -12.71 -37.74 30.46
N MET A 210 -12.38 -38.56 29.46
CA MET A 210 -13.10 -38.57 28.18
C MET A 210 -14.56 -38.94 28.39
N ALA A 211 -15.47 -38.22 27.73
CA ALA A 211 -16.88 -38.60 27.68
C ALA A 211 -17.01 -39.99 27.02
N GLN A 212 -17.75 -40.89 27.66
CA GLN A 212 -17.95 -42.24 27.16
C GLN A 212 -19.16 -42.28 26.21
N ALA A 213 -19.02 -43.04 25.13
CA ALA A 213 -20.10 -43.27 24.17
C ALA A 213 -21.23 -44.10 24.80
N ALA A 214 -22.46 -43.81 24.39
CA ALA A 214 -23.67 -44.53 24.78
C ALA A 214 -23.74 -45.93 24.13
N VAL A 215 -22.92 -46.89 24.58
CA VAL A 215 -22.85 -48.27 24.05
C VAL A 215 -22.31 -48.33 22.61
N ALA A 216 -21.51 -49.38 22.32
CA ALA A 216 -20.82 -49.59 21.05
C ALA A 216 -21.75 -49.39 19.85
N ALA A 217 -21.54 -48.29 19.13
CA ALA A 217 -22.17 -48.10 17.84
C ALA A 217 -21.78 -49.30 16.98
N THR A 218 -22.76 -50.07 16.53
CA THR A 218 -22.57 -51.12 15.51
C THR A 218 -22.16 -50.54 14.15
N ASP A 219 -21.99 -49.21 14.09
CA ASP A 219 -21.55 -48.42 12.95
C ASP A 219 -20.47 -47.43 13.43
N ASP A 220 -19.25 -47.61 12.96
CA ASP A 220 -17.97 -47.13 13.50
C ASP A 220 -17.72 -45.60 13.34
N SER A 221 -18.79 -44.79 13.20
CA SER A 221 -18.66 -43.40 12.74
C SER A 221 -19.40 -42.32 13.52
N LEU A 222 -20.21 -42.65 14.53
CA LEU A 222 -21.00 -41.66 15.29
C LEU A 222 -20.69 -41.70 16.79
N PHE A 223 -19.96 -40.68 17.25
CA PHE A 223 -19.76 -40.44 18.69
C PHE A 223 -20.99 -39.74 19.27
N VAL A 224 -21.78 -40.47 20.07
CA VAL A 224 -22.86 -39.92 20.91
C VAL A 224 -22.44 -40.05 22.37
N PRO A 225 -22.02 -38.95 23.04
CA PRO A 225 -21.63 -39.01 24.44
C PRO A 225 -22.86 -39.29 25.32
N ALA A 226 -22.92 -40.46 25.96
CA ALA A 226 -23.94 -40.80 26.96
C ALA A 226 -23.71 -40.09 28.29
N THR A 227 -22.45 -39.74 28.56
CA THR A 227 -21.98 -39.25 29.86
C THR A 227 -21.34 -37.89 29.69
N ALA A 228 -21.38 -37.08 30.75
CA ALA A 228 -20.61 -35.85 30.82
C ALA A 228 -19.10 -36.17 30.82
N GLY A 229 -18.30 -35.35 30.13
CA GLY A 229 -16.84 -35.51 30.09
C GLY A 229 -16.17 -34.70 28.98
N ALA A 230 -14.88 -34.95 28.77
CA ALA A 230 -14.10 -34.32 27.73
C ALA A 230 -14.39 -34.89 26.33
N LEU A 231 -14.58 -33.99 25.36
CA LEU A 231 -14.49 -34.26 23.93
C LEU A 231 -13.04 -34.13 23.44
N GLU A 232 -12.27 -33.24 24.05
CA GLU A 232 -10.85 -33.04 23.80
C GLU A 232 -10.17 -32.66 25.13
N LEU A 233 -9.08 -33.34 25.46
CA LEU A 233 -8.30 -33.07 26.68
C LEU A 233 -7.30 -31.95 26.42
N ALA A 234 -7.10 -31.09 27.42
CA ALA A 234 -6.03 -30.11 27.37
C ALA A 234 -4.69 -30.81 27.57
N ALA A 235 -3.76 -30.60 26.64
CA ALA A 235 -2.49 -31.31 26.68
C ALA A 235 -1.36 -30.46 26.08
N ASN A 236 -0.13 -30.67 26.54
CA ASN A 236 1.06 -29.95 26.05
C ASN A 236 1.40 -30.34 24.61
N ALA A 237 1.93 -29.43 23.81
CA ALA A 237 2.64 -29.81 22.59
C ALA A 237 3.85 -30.68 22.95
N VAL A 238 4.14 -31.66 22.09
CA VAL A 238 5.30 -32.54 22.21
C VAL A 238 6.04 -32.54 20.88
N PHE A 239 7.31 -32.21 20.92
CA PHE A 239 8.15 -32.10 19.73
C PHE A 239 9.60 -32.42 20.09
N THR A 240 10.43 -32.64 19.06
CA THR A 240 11.86 -32.88 19.22
C THR A 240 12.65 -31.83 18.45
N ILE A 241 13.81 -31.44 18.99
CA ILE A 241 14.82 -30.64 18.28
C ILE A 241 16.13 -31.42 18.34
N ASP A 242 16.67 -31.81 17.18
CA ASP A 242 17.87 -32.63 17.05
C ASP A 242 17.83 -33.91 17.93
N GLY A 243 16.63 -34.48 18.09
CA GLY A 243 16.37 -35.67 18.90
C GLY A 243 16.09 -35.40 20.39
N LEU A 244 16.24 -34.15 20.87
CA LEU A 244 15.88 -33.76 22.23
C LEU A 244 14.37 -33.56 22.34
N LYS A 245 13.71 -34.38 23.16
CA LYS A 245 12.27 -34.30 23.41
C LYS A 245 11.93 -33.13 24.33
N LEU A 246 10.99 -32.30 23.89
CA LEU A 246 10.55 -31.08 24.56
C LEU A 246 9.02 -31.07 24.65
N GLU A 247 8.52 -30.38 25.68
CA GLU A 247 7.11 -30.14 25.88
C GLU A 247 6.83 -28.65 26.07
N SER A 248 5.66 -28.20 25.61
CA SER A 248 5.22 -26.82 25.79
C SER A 248 3.71 -26.77 26.04
N ALA A 249 3.25 -25.92 26.95
CA ALA A 249 1.83 -25.68 27.13
C ALA A 249 1.17 -24.98 25.93
N SER A 250 1.96 -24.32 25.07
CA SER A 250 1.50 -23.55 23.90
C SER A 250 2.08 -24.08 22.59
N ASN A 251 1.34 -23.88 21.49
CA ASN A 251 1.83 -24.12 20.13
C ASN A 251 2.79 -23.02 19.64
N THR A 252 2.84 -21.87 20.32
CA THR A 252 3.89 -20.87 20.12
C THR A 252 4.94 -21.08 21.21
N VAL A 253 6.09 -21.60 20.82
CA VAL A 253 7.20 -21.90 21.71
C VAL A 253 8.27 -20.83 21.52
N GLU A 254 8.36 -19.94 22.49
CA GLU A 254 9.30 -18.84 22.46
C GLU A 254 10.67 -19.26 22.97
N ASN A 255 11.73 -18.73 22.35
CA ASN A 255 13.12 -18.89 22.79
C ASN A 255 13.54 -20.36 23.06
N VAL A 256 13.02 -21.28 22.24
CA VAL A 256 13.30 -22.72 22.36
C VAL A 256 14.75 -23.06 21.98
N ILE A 257 15.28 -22.25 21.08
CA ILE A 257 16.71 -22.05 20.84
C ILE A 257 16.93 -20.56 21.14
N PRO A 258 18.08 -20.14 21.70
CA PRO A 258 18.35 -18.73 21.97
C PRO A 258 17.98 -17.84 20.77
N ASP A 259 17.08 -16.89 21.02
CA ASP A 259 16.59 -15.88 20.06
C ASP A 259 15.81 -16.47 18.87
N VAL A 260 15.30 -17.71 18.99
CA VAL A 260 14.51 -18.38 17.96
C VAL A 260 13.23 -18.95 18.58
N SER A 261 12.10 -18.61 17.95
CA SER A 261 10.77 -19.02 18.38
C SER A 261 10.09 -19.84 17.28
N PHE A 262 9.35 -20.86 17.67
CA PHE A 262 8.59 -21.74 16.77
C PHE A 262 7.09 -21.58 16.96
N THR A 263 6.35 -21.68 15.88
CA THR A 263 4.89 -21.85 15.90
C THR A 263 4.54 -23.17 15.25
N LEU A 264 4.05 -24.10 16.06
CA LEU A 264 3.64 -25.44 15.67
C LEU A 264 2.21 -25.37 15.13
N LYS A 265 2.00 -25.89 13.92
CA LYS A 265 0.70 -25.81 13.22
C LYS A 265 0.15 -27.18 12.84
N GLY A 266 1.01 -28.19 12.76
CA GLY A 266 0.62 -29.55 12.43
C GLY A 266 1.62 -30.58 12.92
N LYS A 267 1.14 -31.82 13.05
CA LYS A 267 1.97 -32.99 13.35
C LYS A 267 2.85 -33.33 12.13
N THR A 268 4.10 -33.71 12.36
CA THR A 268 4.99 -34.21 11.31
C THR A 268 4.76 -35.69 11.04
N GLU A 269 5.01 -36.13 9.82
CA GLU A 269 5.00 -37.56 9.49
C GLU A 269 6.10 -38.32 10.25
N GLU A 270 5.82 -39.58 10.57
CA GLU A 270 6.76 -40.43 11.28
C GLU A 270 8.07 -40.59 10.50
N ASN A 271 9.21 -40.50 11.19
CA ASN A 271 10.56 -40.55 10.62
C ASN A 271 10.86 -39.49 9.54
N LYS A 272 10.08 -38.40 9.47
CA LYS A 272 10.30 -37.28 8.54
C LYS A 272 10.33 -35.94 9.27
N PRO A 273 11.40 -35.63 10.03
CA PRO A 273 11.54 -34.33 10.68
C PRO A 273 11.65 -33.20 9.65
N LEU A 274 11.21 -32.01 10.03
CA LEU A 274 11.39 -30.78 9.28
C LEU A 274 12.79 -30.22 9.53
N THR A 275 13.35 -29.53 8.53
CA THR A 275 14.61 -28.79 8.71
C THR A 275 14.27 -27.32 8.91
N VAL A 276 14.69 -26.75 10.05
CA VAL A 276 14.65 -25.31 10.29
C VAL A 276 16.05 -24.75 10.10
N THR A 277 16.21 -23.84 9.14
CA THR A 277 17.48 -23.17 8.86
C THR A 277 17.43 -21.74 9.41
N VAL A 278 18.29 -21.45 10.37
CA VAL A 278 18.53 -20.11 10.90
C VAL A 278 19.74 -19.52 10.20
N GLY A 279 19.61 -18.30 9.67
CA GLY A 279 20.67 -17.67 8.89
C GLY A 279 20.45 -16.17 8.67
N GLN A 280 21.31 -15.57 7.88
CA GLN A 280 21.18 -14.17 7.43
C GLN A 280 19.91 -14.00 6.57
N ASP A 281 19.29 -12.82 6.65
CA ASP A 281 18.12 -12.47 5.84
C ASP A 281 18.49 -12.14 4.38
N THR A 282 18.93 -13.14 3.62
CA THR A 282 19.29 -12.98 2.20
C THR A 282 18.09 -12.55 1.35
N LYS A 283 16.89 -13.02 1.69
CA LYS A 283 15.65 -12.66 0.97
C LYS A 283 15.28 -11.20 1.19
N GLY A 284 15.25 -10.73 2.44
CA GLY A 284 14.93 -9.34 2.76
C GLY A 284 15.90 -8.36 2.13
N VAL A 285 17.21 -8.66 2.16
CA VAL A 285 18.23 -7.86 1.46
C VAL A 285 18.03 -7.90 -0.06
N LYS A 286 17.78 -9.08 -0.65
CA LYS A 286 17.53 -9.22 -2.10
C LYS A 286 16.33 -8.39 -2.54
N ASP A 287 15.23 -8.43 -1.79
CA ASP A 287 14.03 -7.66 -2.10
C ASP A 287 14.30 -6.15 -2.02
N GLN A 288 15.12 -5.69 -1.08
CA GLN A 288 15.52 -4.29 -0.98
C GLN A 288 16.44 -3.86 -2.14
N LEU A 289 17.37 -4.73 -2.56
CA LEU A 289 18.22 -4.50 -3.73
C LEU A 289 17.40 -4.42 -5.03
N LYS A 290 16.36 -5.24 -5.17
CA LYS A 290 15.41 -5.16 -6.30
C LYS A 290 14.71 -3.81 -6.33
N LYS A 291 14.16 -3.35 -5.20
CA LYS A 291 13.52 -2.02 -5.10
C LYS A 291 14.49 -0.88 -5.46
N PHE A 292 15.75 -0.97 -5.03
CA PHE A 292 16.79 -0.02 -5.41
C PHE A 292 17.02 -0.01 -6.93
N VAL A 293 17.17 -1.18 -7.55
CA VAL A 293 17.34 -1.30 -9.01
C VAL A 293 16.13 -0.78 -9.77
N ASP A 294 14.92 -1.14 -9.34
CA ASP A 294 13.68 -0.74 -10.00
C ASP A 294 13.49 0.78 -9.96
N SER A 295 13.71 1.41 -8.81
CA SER A 295 13.60 2.87 -8.66
C SER A 295 14.72 3.63 -9.40
N TYR A 296 15.93 3.08 -9.47
CA TYR A 296 16.99 3.62 -10.34
C TYR A 296 16.59 3.54 -11.83
N ASN A 297 16.01 2.40 -12.24
CA ASN A 297 15.56 2.18 -13.61
C ASN A 297 14.44 3.15 -13.98
N GLU A 298 13.46 3.35 -13.09
CA GLU A 298 12.40 4.35 -13.26
C GLU A 298 13.00 5.77 -13.47
N PHE A 299 13.96 6.15 -12.63
CA PHE A 299 14.68 7.43 -12.79
C PHE A 299 15.39 7.54 -14.15
N MET A 300 16.06 6.47 -14.60
CA MET A 300 16.74 6.43 -15.88
C MET A 300 15.76 6.49 -17.06
N GLU A 301 14.64 5.77 -16.99
CA GLU A 301 13.59 5.79 -18.01
C GLU A 301 12.96 7.18 -18.14
N VAL A 302 12.61 7.82 -17.03
CA VAL A 302 12.10 9.19 -17.00
C VAL A 302 13.14 10.16 -17.57
N SER A 303 14.40 10.06 -17.14
CA SER A 303 15.48 10.91 -17.63
C SER A 303 15.69 10.76 -19.14
N ASN A 304 15.72 9.52 -19.64
CA ASN A 304 15.87 9.22 -21.06
C ASN A 304 14.66 9.76 -21.86
N LYS A 305 13.43 9.52 -21.40
CA LYS A 305 12.20 10.02 -22.05
C LYS A 305 12.15 11.54 -22.11
N LEU A 306 12.56 12.23 -21.05
CA LEU A 306 12.51 13.69 -20.96
C LEU A 306 13.63 14.38 -21.74
N THR A 307 14.72 13.69 -22.03
CA THR A 307 15.89 14.24 -22.75
C THR A 307 16.02 13.76 -24.20
N ALA A 308 15.21 12.77 -24.61
CA ALA A 308 15.23 12.21 -25.95
C ALA A 308 14.56 13.11 -27.00
N VAL A 309 15.03 12.94 -28.24
CA VAL A 309 14.38 13.44 -29.46
C VAL A 309 13.85 12.23 -30.21
N THR A 310 12.54 12.03 -30.20
CA THR A 310 11.89 10.86 -30.80
C THR A 310 11.34 11.22 -32.17
N LYS A 311 11.86 10.60 -33.23
CA LYS A 311 11.27 10.72 -34.57
C LYS A 311 9.90 10.04 -34.61
N VAL A 312 8.91 10.69 -35.22
CA VAL A 312 7.54 10.16 -35.35
C VAL A 312 7.18 9.96 -36.83
N GLY A 313 7.87 9.03 -37.50
CA GLY A 313 7.75 8.81 -38.94
C GLY A 313 8.50 9.86 -39.77
N ASP A 314 8.65 9.60 -41.07
CA ASP A 314 9.54 10.39 -41.94
C ASP A 314 9.02 11.81 -42.24
N ASP A 315 7.70 12.05 -42.12
CA ASP A 315 7.05 13.31 -42.49
C ASP A 315 6.51 14.16 -41.31
N LYS A 316 6.76 13.75 -40.06
CA LYS A 316 6.28 14.52 -38.88
C LYS A 316 7.43 15.09 -38.08
N ALA A 317 7.21 16.29 -37.53
CA ALA A 317 8.16 16.92 -36.63
C ALA A 317 8.47 15.99 -35.43
N PRO A 318 9.75 15.81 -35.06
CA PRO A 318 10.13 14.94 -33.96
C PRO A 318 9.52 15.42 -32.64
N VAL A 319 9.12 14.47 -31.80
CA VAL A 319 8.68 14.74 -30.43
C VAL A 319 9.92 14.97 -29.59
N VAL A 320 10.07 16.19 -29.09
CA VAL A 320 11.15 16.59 -28.19
C VAL A 320 10.69 16.45 -26.75
N GLY A 321 11.46 15.75 -25.92
CA GLY A 321 11.25 15.74 -24.48
C GLY A 321 11.37 17.15 -23.88
N GLY A 322 10.67 17.40 -22.78
CA GLY A 322 10.64 18.73 -22.14
C GLY A 322 12.00 19.24 -21.64
N LEU A 323 13.00 18.36 -21.53
CA LEU A 323 14.36 18.64 -21.06
C LEU A 323 15.43 18.25 -22.09
N VAL A 324 15.09 18.21 -23.38
CA VAL A 324 16.08 18.00 -24.44
C VAL A 324 17.21 19.03 -24.33
N GLY A 325 18.45 18.54 -24.32
CA GLY A 325 19.65 19.37 -24.20
C GLY A 325 19.93 19.91 -22.79
N ASP A 326 19.14 19.56 -21.78
CA ASP A 326 19.33 20.04 -20.42
C ASP A 326 20.63 19.49 -19.79
N SER A 327 21.55 20.39 -19.45
CA SER A 327 22.84 20.04 -18.88
C SER A 327 22.74 19.53 -17.44
N THR A 328 21.72 19.95 -16.67
CA THR A 328 21.57 19.54 -15.27
C THR A 328 21.19 18.06 -15.18
N VAL A 329 20.27 17.61 -16.03
CA VAL A 329 19.86 16.19 -16.12
C VAL A 329 21.03 15.34 -16.58
N ARG A 330 21.77 15.80 -17.60
CA ARG A 330 22.94 15.07 -18.11
C ARG A 330 24.04 14.94 -17.06
N ASN A 331 24.35 16.01 -16.33
CA ASN A 331 25.34 16.00 -15.25
C ASN A 331 24.91 15.09 -14.09
N LEU A 332 23.62 15.10 -13.74
CA LEU A 332 23.07 14.21 -12.73
C LEU A 332 23.24 12.75 -13.14
N VAL A 333 22.73 12.36 -14.32
CA VAL A 333 22.84 10.99 -14.84
C VAL A 333 24.30 10.53 -14.91
N ASN A 334 25.21 11.39 -15.36
CA ASN A 334 26.64 11.07 -15.39
C ASN A 334 27.24 10.90 -13.99
N SER A 335 26.88 11.74 -13.03
CA SER A 335 27.33 11.63 -11.65
C SER A 335 26.86 10.33 -11.01
N MET A 336 25.61 9.94 -11.25
CA MET A 336 25.04 8.67 -10.77
C MET A 336 25.74 7.47 -11.38
N ARG A 337 25.95 7.47 -12.70
CA ARG A 337 26.68 6.40 -13.39
C ARG A 337 28.12 6.26 -12.90
N ASN A 338 28.79 7.37 -12.61
CA ASN A 338 30.14 7.35 -12.07
C ASN A 338 30.19 6.72 -10.68
N GLU A 339 29.23 7.00 -9.79
CA GLU A 339 29.19 6.36 -8.47
C GLU A 339 28.90 4.85 -8.55
N LEU A 340 28.07 4.43 -9.52
CA LEU A 340 27.75 3.01 -9.75
C LEU A 340 28.91 2.21 -10.35
N SER A 341 29.76 2.84 -11.16
CA SER A 341 30.92 2.22 -11.79
C SER A 341 32.22 2.38 -10.98
N ASN A 342 32.22 3.26 -9.99
CA ASN A 342 33.38 3.48 -9.14
C ASN A 342 33.65 2.24 -8.28
N VAL A 343 34.86 1.69 -8.41
CA VAL A 343 35.33 0.56 -7.60
C VAL A 343 35.62 1.09 -6.20
N SER A 344 34.92 0.59 -5.19
CA SER A 344 35.07 1.04 -3.81
C SER A 344 34.86 -0.10 -2.82
N GLY A 345 35.69 -0.14 -1.78
CA GLY A 345 35.63 -1.15 -0.73
C GLY A 345 36.91 -2.00 -0.64
N ASN A 346 37.13 -2.60 0.54
CA ASN A 346 38.30 -3.44 0.84
C ASN A 346 37.97 -4.94 0.89
N GLY A 347 36.77 -5.34 0.49
CA GLY A 347 36.28 -6.73 0.53
C GLY A 347 36.10 -7.36 -0.84
N ASP A 348 35.47 -8.54 -0.87
CA ASP A 348 35.21 -9.32 -2.09
C ASP A 348 34.18 -8.67 -3.02
N ILE A 349 33.34 -7.79 -2.48
CA ILE A 349 32.37 -6.98 -3.23
C ILE A 349 32.90 -5.55 -3.34
N ARG A 350 33.27 -5.14 -4.57
CA ARG A 350 33.82 -3.81 -4.84
C ARG A 350 33.04 -3.03 -5.88
N VAL A 351 32.23 -3.73 -6.67
CA VAL A 351 31.32 -3.14 -7.67
C VAL A 351 30.01 -3.92 -7.73
N LEU A 352 28.97 -3.28 -8.27
CA LEU A 352 27.66 -3.92 -8.49
C LEU A 352 27.74 -5.19 -9.37
N ALA A 353 28.70 -5.24 -10.29
CA ALA A 353 28.91 -6.40 -11.15
C ALA A 353 29.31 -7.67 -10.37
N ASP A 354 29.99 -7.53 -9.22
CA ASP A 354 30.37 -8.65 -8.34
C ASP A 354 29.12 -9.30 -7.72
N LEU A 355 28.03 -8.53 -7.60
CA LEU A 355 26.72 -8.97 -7.12
C LEU A 355 25.79 -9.44 -8.25
N GLY A 356 26.28 -9.50 -9.49
CA GLY A 356 25.44 -9.81 -10.65
C GLY A 356 24.53 -8.67 -11.11
N ILE A 357 24.76 -7.43 -10.66
CA ILE A 357 24.02 -6.24 -11.08
C ILE A 357 24.83 -5.50 -12.14
N THR A 358 24.31 -5.40 -13.36
CA THR A 358 25.05 -4.86 -14.51
C THR A 358 24.33 -3.70 -15.18
N THR A 359 25.09 -2.74 -15.70
CA THR A 359 24.54 -1.57 -16.41
C THR A 359 24.33 -1.89 -17.89
N GLN A 360 23.15 -1.55 -18.41
CA GLN A 360 22.75 -1.71 -19.80
C GLN A 360 23.13 -0.50 -20.65
N LYS A 361 22.99 -0.61 -21.98
CA LYS A 361 23.36 0.45 -22.94
C LYS A 361 22.58 1.76 -22.75
N ASP A 362 21.35 1.68 -22.28
CA ASP A 362 20.49 2.82 -21.95
C ASP A 362 20.78 3.43 -20.56
N GLY A 363 21.69 2.80 -19.81
CA GLY A 363 22.09 3.19 -18.46
C GLY A 363 21.22 2.62 -17.34
N THR A 364 20.21 1.79 -17.64
CA THR A 364 19.45 1.02 -16.63
C THR A 364 20.30 -0.11 -16.06
N LEU A 365 19.89 -0.66 -14.92
CA LEU A 365 20.51 -1.81 -14.25
C LEU A 365 19.70 -3.09 -14.50
N LYS A 366 20.41 -4.21 -14.59
CA LYS A 366 19.85 -5.56 -14.71
C LYS A 366 20.44 -6.46 -13.63
N ILE A 367 19.57 -7.22 -12.95
CA ILE A 367 19.95 -8.20 -11.93
C ILE A 367 20.04 -9.60 -12.57
N ASP A 368 21.12 -10.31 -12.27
CA ASP A 368 21.21 -11.76 -12.40
C ASP A 368 20.88 -12.40 -11.04
N ASP A 369 19.65 -12.92 -10.89
CA ASP A 369 19.17 -13.48 -9.62
C ASP A 369 20.09 -14.58 -9.08
N LYS A 370 20.67 -15.42 -9.95
CA LYS A 370 21.51 -16.54 -9.50
C LYS A 370 22.84 -16.05 -8.93
N LYS A 371 23.46 -15.07 -9.58
CA LYS A 371 24.70 -14.45 -9.09
C LYS A 371 24.46 -13.66 -7.82
N LEU A 372 23.33 -12.96 -7.74
CA LEU A 372 22.96 -12.22 -6.55
C LEU A 372 22.72 -13.15 -5.36
N ASP A 373 22.00 -14.26 -5.56
CA ASP A 373 21.79 -15.27 -4.52
C ASP A 373 23.13 -15.84 -4.03
N ALA A 374 24.01 -16.25 -4.95
CA ALA A 374 25.33 -16.77 -4.59
C ALA A 374 26.19 -15.75 -3.83
N ALA A 375 26.14 -14.47 -4.22
CA ALA A 375 26.89 -13.42 -3.54
C ALA A 375 26.34 -13.12 -2.14
N LEU A 376 25.02 -13.12 -1.96
CA LEU A 376 24.38 -12.93 -0.66
C LEU A 376 24.63 -14.11 0.29
N GLU A 377 24.75 -15.33 -0.22
CA GLU A 377 25.06 -16.51 0.60
C GLU A 377 26.51 -16.54 1.10
N THR A 378 27.45 -16.01 0.31
CA THR A 378 28.89 -16.13 0.58
C THR A 378 29.53 -14.87 1.16
N ASN A 379 28.99 -13.70 0.84
CA ASN A 379 29.62 -12.40 1.10
C ASN A 379 28.68 -11.41 1.80
N PHE A 380 27.68 -11.87 2.54
CA PHE A 380 26.60 -11.03 3.09
C PHE A 380 27.09 -9.79 3.84
N ASP A 381 28.07 -9.93 4.74
CA ASP A 381 28.62 -8.81 5.50
C ASP A 381 29.33 -7.80 4.58
N SER A 382 30.07 -8.30 3.58
CA SER A 382 30.69 -7.46 2.54
C SER A 382 29.66 -6.73 1.69
N VAL A 383 28.50 -7.34 1.42
CA VAL A 383 27.37 -6.68 0.74
C VAL A 383 26.86 -5.51 1.60
N GLY A 384 26.63 -5.75 2.89
CA GLY A 384 26.21 -4.72 3.84
C GLY A 384 27.17 -3.55 3.90
N GLN A 385 28.47 -3.82 4.03
CA GLN A 385 29.50 -2.78 4.04
C GLN A 385 29.59 -2.01 2.71
N PHE A 386 29.46 -2.70 1.57
CA PHE A 386 29.49 -2.07 0.25
C PHE A 386 28.34 -1.07 0.06
N PHE A 387 27.12 -1.41 0.49
CA PHE A 387 25.95 -0.53 0.34
C PHE A 387 25.82 0.51 1.44
N ALA A 388 25.88 0.07 2.70
CA ALA A 388 25.46 0.84 3.88
C ALA A 388 26.60 1.20 4.85
N GLY A 389 27.86 0.83 4.54
CA GLY A 389 29.01 1.24 5.35
C GLY A 389 29.23 2.77 5.34
N ASP A 390 30.16 3.25 6.17
CA ASP A 390 30.45 4.69 6.34
C ASP A 390 30.74 5.42 5.02
N ASN A 391 31.40 4.73 4.07
CA ASN A 391 31.63 5.21 2.70
C ASN A 391 30.92 4.35 1.65
N GLY A 392 29.79 3.74 2.03
CA GLY A 392 28.99 2.84 1.21
C GLY A 392 28.35 3.54 0.01
N LEU A 393 27.98 2.75 -0.99
CA LEU A 393 27.40 3.23 -2.25
C LEU A 393 26.17 4.12 -2.01
N MET A 394 25.30 3.76 -1.05
CA MET A 394 24.06 4.51 -0.80
C MET A 394 24.35 5.93 -0.29
N SER A 395 25.26 6.07 0.67
CA SER A 395 25.68 7.38 1.19
C SER A 395 26.33 8.24 0.11
N ARG A 396 27.20 7.67 -0.74
CA ARG A 396 27.82 8.41 -1.86
C ARG A 396 26.78 8.89 -2.87
N MET A 397 25.82 8.02 -3.23
CA MET A 397 24.76 8.35 -4.18
C MET A 397 23.76 9.38 -3.61
N ASP A 398 23.36 9.25 -2.34
CA ASP A 398 22.48 10.22 -1.66
C ASP A 398 23.15 11.61 -1.61
N ASN A 399 24.45 11.67 -1.31
CA ASN A 399 25.22 12.93 -1.36
C ASN A 399 25.23 13.58 -2.76
N ARG A 400 25.29 12.79 -3.84
CA ARG A 400 25.17 13.33 -5.21
C ARG A 400 23.78 13.86 -5.51
N ILE A 401 22.75 13.18 -5.04
CA ILE A 401 21.35 13.53 -5.31
C ILE A 401 20.86 14.69 -4.44
N GLY A 402 21.36 14.82 -3.22
CA GLY A 402 20.89 15.82 -2.25
C GLY A 402 20.99 17.27 -2.74
N GLY A 403 21.97 17.61 -3.60
CA GLY A 403 22.07 18.95 -4.21
C GLY A 403 21.03 19.23 -5.31
N TYR A 404 20.38 18.19 -5.84
CA TYR A 404 19.38 18.29 -6.90
C TYR A 404 17.96 18.23 -6.35
N THR A 405 17.74 17.43 -5.31
CA THR A 405 16.43 17.20 -4.70
C THR A 405 16.13 18.19 -3.57
N GLY A 406 14.88 18.20 -3.12
CA GLY A 406 14.39 19.16 -2.13
C GLY A 406 13.93 20.49 -2.74
N LYS A 407 13.32 21.34 -1.90
CA LYS A 407 12.75 22.63 -2.32
C LYS A 407 13.82 23.62 -2.78
N ASP A 408 14.97 23.60 -2.11
CA ASP A 408 16.10 24.49 -2.38
C ASP A 408 17.17 23.86 -3.29
N GLY A 409 16.99 22.59 -3.66
CA GLY A 409 17.85 21.91 -4.63
C GLY A 409 17.73 22.51 -6.04
N ILE A 410 18.64 22.10 -6.93
CA ILE A 410 18.68 22.61 -8.32
C ILE A 410 17.35 22.41 -9.06
N ILE A 411 16.67 21.27 -8.86
CA ILE A 411 15.39 21.01 -9.55
C ILE A 411 14.26 21.86 -8.94
N GLY A 412 14.19 21.94 -7.61
CA GLY A 412 13.18 22.72 -6.89
C GLY A 412 13.27 24.22 -7.19
N SER A 413 14.47 24.80 -7.16
CA SER A 413 14.71 26.21 -7.51
C SER A 413 14.32 26.54 -8.95
N ARG A 414 14.58 25.63 -9.90
CA ARG A 414 14.17 25.78 -11.30
C ARG A 414 12.66 25.71 -11.47
N GLN A 415 11.97 24.82 -10.76
CA GLN A 415 10.51 24.76 -10.76
C GLN A 415 9.91 26.06 -10.22
N GLN A 416 10.42 26.59 -9.10
CA GLN A 416 9.96 27.87 -8.55
C GLN A 416 10.13 29.01 -9.56
N SER A 417 11.27 29.04 -10.27
CA SER A 417 11.53 30.05 -11.32
C SER A 417 10.57 29.93 -12.51
N LEU A 418 10.27 28.69 -12.93
CA LEU A 418 9.29 28.44 -14.00
C LEU A 418 7.86 28.78 -13.55
N ASP A 419 7.51 28.53 -12.28
CA ASP A 419 6.21 28.88 -11.74
C ASP A 419 6.01 30.41 -11.68
N ALA A 420 7.03 31.16 -11.25
CA ALA A 420 7.04 32.62 -11.33
C ALA A 420 6.87 33.10 -12.79
N THR A 421 7.56 32.45 -13.74
CA THR A 421 7.41 32.74 -15.17
C THR A 421 5.99 32.47 -15.66
N ARG A 422 5.33 31.39 -15.23
CA ARG A 422 3.92 31.10 -15.55
C ARG A 422 3.01 32.20 -15.02
N SER A 423 3.20 32.62 -13.77
CA SER A 423 2.45 33.73 -13.16
C SER A 423 2.58 35.02 -13.99
N ASP A 424 3.78 35.35 -14.44
CA ASP A 424 4.02 36.56 -15.22
C ASP A 424 3.46 36.48 -16.65
N ILE A 425 3.44 35.29 -17.26
CA ILE A 425 2.76 35.06 -18.54
C ILE A 425 1.25 35.28 -18.38
N THR A 426 0.64 34.76 -17.31
CA THR A 426 -0.78 34.98 -17.01
C THR A 426 -1.10 36.47 -16.90
N LYS A 427 -0.32 37.23 -16.11
CA LYS A 427 -0.46 38.69 -16.00
C LYS A 427 -0.28 39.41 -17.35
N GLN A 428 0.64 38.95 -18.19
CA GLN A 428 0.85 39.53 -19.53
C GLN A 428 -0.34 39.25 -20.46
N LYS A 429 -0.94 38.07 -20.39
CA LYS A 429 -2.16 37.73 -21.13
C LYS A 429 -3.34 38.59 -20.69
N GLU A 430 -3.55 38.77 -19.39
CA GLU A 430 -4.59 39.65 -18.85
C GLU A 430 -4.44 41.10 -19.35
N LYS A 431 -3.20 41.64 -19.30
CA LYS A 431 -2.89 42.97 -19.85
C LYS A 431 -3.15 43.05 -21.35
N LEU A 432 -2.82 42.01 -22.11
CA LEU A 432 -3.10 41.96 -23.56
C LEU A 432 -4.60 41.95 -23.83
N THR A 433 -5.39 41.17 -23.08
CA THR A 433 -6.85 41.14 -23.18
C THR A 433 -7.47 42.49 -22.84
N ALA A 434 -7.01 43.15 -21.78
CA ALA A 434 -7.47 44.49 -21.42
C ALA A 434 -7.17 45.52 -22.53
N ARG A 435 -5.97 45.46 -23.12
CA ARG A 435 -5.57 46.31 -24.26
C ARG A 435 -6.42 46.02 -25.49
N ALA A 436 -6.71 44.75 -25.79
CA ALA A 436 -7.59 44.36 -26.89
C ALA A 436 -8.96 45.03 -26.76
N GLY A 437 -9.56 44.98 -25.56
CA GLY A 437 -10.84 45.64 -25.27
C GLY A 437 -10.79 47.17 -25.39
N GLN A 438 -9.69 47.83 -25.02
CA GLN A 438 -9.52 49.26 -25.23
C GLN A 438 -9.43 49.63 -26.72
N ILE A 439 -8.71 48.84 -27.51
CA ILE A 439 -8.59 49.03 -28.96
C ILE A 439 -9.93 48.80 -29.63
N GLU A 440 -10.66 47.74 -29.26
CA GLU A 440 -12.01 47.44 -29.72
C GLU A 440 -12.95 48.61 -29.45
N ALA A 441 -12.99 49.12 -28.21
CA ALA A 441 -13.83 50.25 -27.84
C ALA A 441 -13.50 51.53 -28.63
N ARG A 442 -12.21 51.79 -28.89
CA ARG A 442 -11.77 52.92 -29.71
C ARG A 442 -12.17 52.75 -31.17
N LEU A 443 -11.95 51.57 -31.75
CA LEU A 443 -12.32 51.28 -33.13
C LEU A 443 -13.84 51.32 -33.32
N LEU A 444 -14.63 50.74 -32.41
CA LEU A 444 -16.10 50.85 -32.45
C LEU A 444 -16.55 52.31 -32.44
N LYS A 445 -15.96 53.17 -31.60
CA LYS A 445 -16.26 54.61 -31.61
C LYS A 445 -15.94 55.27 -32.95
N GLN A 446 -14.78 54.98 -33.53
CA GLN A 446 -14.36 55.54 -34.82
C GLN A 446 -15.24 55.07 -35.98
N PHE A 447 -15.51 53.76 -36.07
CA PHE A 447 -16.36 53.20 -37.12
C PHE A 447 -17.82 53.62 -36.99
N ASN A 448 -18.37 53.72 -35.78
CA ASN A 448 -19.73 54.24 -35.57
C ASN A 448 -19.83 55.72 -35.93
N ALA A 449 -18.81 56.54 -35.63
CA ALA A 449 -18.78 57.94 -36.04
C ALA A 449 -18.68 58.09 -37.57
N MET A 450 -17.87 57.24 -38.22
CA MET A 450 -17.83 57.17 -39.68
C MET A 450 -19.15 56.71 -40.29
N ASP A 451 -19.82 55.72 -39.69
CA ASP A 451 -21.15 55.25 -40.14
C ASP A 451 -22.20 56.35 -40.04
N ALA A 452 -22.21 57.10 -38.93
CA ALA A 452 -23.08 58.26 -38.77
C ALA A 452 -22.82 59.35 -39.82
N LEU A 453 -21.54 59.65 -40.10
CA LEU A 453 -21.16 60.59 -41.15
C LEU A 453 -21.61 60.11 -42.53
N VAL A 454 -21.41 58.84 -42.86
CA VAL A 454 -21.86 58.24 -44.13
C VAL A 454 -23.39 58.29 -44.23
N GLY A 455 -24.11 58.01 -43.15
CA GLY A 455 -25.56 58.17 -43.09
C GLY A 455 -26.02 59.61 -43.34
N GLN A 456 -25.34 60.58 -42.74
CA GLN A 456 -25.62 62.00 -42.95
C GLN A 456 -25.31 62.43 -44.40
N LEU A 457 -24.16 62.02 -44.95
CA LEU A 457 -23.80 62.27 -46.34
C LEU A 457 -24.78 61.63 -47.33
N ASN A 458 -25.24 60.41 -47.06
CA ASN A 458 -26.27 59.73 -47.85
C ASN A 458 -27.60 60.51 -47.80
N THR A 459 -27.98 61.04 -46.64
CA THR A 459 -29.18 61.87 -46.50
C THR A 459 -29.02 63.21 -47.23
N THR A 460 -27.89 63.89 -47.09
CA THR A 460 -27.59 65.13 -47.83
C THR A 460 -27.58 64.88 -49.34
N SER A 461 -27.01 63.76 -49.79
CA SER A 461 -27.04 63.37 -51.21
C SER A 461 -28.48 63.16 -51.71
N GLN A 462 -29.32 62.47 -50.94
CA GLN A 462 -30.74 62.29 -51.27
C GLN A 462 -31.50 63.63 -51.29
N GLN A 463 -31.24 64.52 -50.34
CA GLN A 463 -31.82 65.87 -50.31
C GLN A 463 -31.38 66.72 -51.50
N LEU A 464 -30.10 66.68 -51.85
CA LEU A 464 -29.58 67.35 -53.04
C LEU A 464 -30.23 66.80 -54.30
N LEU A 465 -30.32 65.48 -54.46
CA LEU A 465 -31.00 64.83 -55.58
C LEU A 465 -32.48 65.21 -55.67
N GLN A 466 -33.19 65.26 -54.54
CA GLN A 466 -34.58 65.73 -54.48
C GLN A 466 -34.70 67.22 -54.86
N SER A 467 -33.80 68.07 -54.34
CA SER A 467 -33.78 69.50 -54.67
C SER A 467 -33.50 69.73 -56.16
N LEU A 468 -32.55 68.99 -56.73
CA LEU A 468 -32.18 69.03 -58.14
C LEU A 468 -33.33 68.54 -59.03
N GLY A 469 -34.02 67.48 -58.61
CA GLY A 469 -35.24 66.98 -59.26
C GLY A 469 -36.45 67.91 -59.13
N SER A 470 -36.47 68.79 -58.12
CA SER A 470 -37.54 69.77 -57.87
C SER A 470 -37.29 71.15 -58.50
N LEU A 471 -36.13 71.38 -59.14
CA LEU A 471 -35.84 72.63 -59.83
C LEU A 471 -36.82 72.84 -61.02
N PRO A 472 -37.54 73.98 -61.10
CA PRO A 472 -38.40 74.27 -62.24
C PRO A 472 -37.55 74.45 -63.49
N GLY A 473 -37.55 73.45 -64.37
CA GLY A 473 -36.80 73.46 -65.62
C GLY A 473 -36.35 72.10 -66.15
N MET A 474 -36.36 71.03 -65.33
CA MET A 474 -36.00 69.67 -65.76
C MET A 474 -37.19 68.71 -65.93
N ASN A 475 -38.42 69.20 -65.83
CA ASN A 475 -39.61 68.55 -66.38
C ASN A 475 -40.27 69.47 -67.43
N SER A 476 -39.51 69.82 -68.47
CA SER A 476 -40.05 70.41 -69.70
C SER A 476 -39.15 70.06 -70.88
N ARG A 477 -39.33 68.85 -71.41
CA ARG A 477 -39.68 68.58 -72.82
C ARG A 477 -39.55 67.07 -73.12
N ASN A 478 -40.73 66.46 -73.33
CA ASN A 478 -41.07 65.20 -74.02
C ASN A 478 -40.26 63.93 -73.73
#